data_AF-A0A8T6YBE9-F1
#
_entry.id   AF-A0A8T6YBE9-F1
#
_cell.length_a   1.000
_cell.length_b   1.000
_cell.length_c   1.000
_cell.angle_alpha   90.00
_cell.angle_beta   90.00
_cell.angle_gamma   90.00
#
_symmetry.space_group_name_H-M   'P 1'
#
loop_
_entity.id
_entity.type
_entity.pdbx_description
1 polymer ?
#
loop_
_entity_poly.entity_id
_entity_poly.type
_entity_poly.pdbx_seq_one_letter_code
_entity_poly.pdbx_strand_id
1 'polypeptide(L)'
;MSDYWDVPEQEYEISLLQFAKEELSKIGYSVLSEKVEVCSGAGAMTLTAILEKKDLRFGLYIHDGPKQRKSRGPPIIWMLGLLPGMNSADDLRNFILTYPHDFGTLLAPENTMLKDRKEAKLKKIYTFLYNTKIKDLYDTDLSSAADVLRERLRKN
;
A
#
# COMPACT_ATOMS: atom_id res chain seq x y z
N MET A 1 10.74 18.39 -11.20
CA MET A 1 9.56 17.69 -10.64
C MET A 1 10.10 16.34 -10.23
N SER A 2 10.29 16.09 -8.94
CA SER A 2 10.83 14.79 -8.46
C SER A 2 9.65 13.84 -8.32
N ASP A 3 9.86 12.65 -8.85
CA ASP A 3 8.82 11.74 -9.26
C ASP A 3 8.22 11.03 -8.05
N TYR A 4 6.90 10.87 -8.07
CA TYR A 4 6.09 10.09 -7.12
C TYR A 4 6.53 8.62 -6.98
N TRP A 5 7.61 8.23 -7.65
CA TRP A 5 8.11 6.89 -7.88
C TRP A 5 9.56 6.73 -7.42
N ASP A 6 10.13 7.71 -6.72
CA ASP A 6 11.51 7.65 -6.25
C ASP A 6 11.77 6.42 -5.35
N VAL A 7 13.01 5.93 -5.38
CA VAL A 7 13.51 4.83 -4.55
C VAL A 7 13.40 5.25 -3.08
N PRO A 8 12.84 4.41 -2.18
CA PRO A 8 12.67 4.79 -0.79
C PRO A 8 14.03 5.08 -0.13
N GLU A 9 14.12 6.22 0.55
CA GLU A 9 15.29 6.57 1.37
C GLU A 9 15.47 5.60 2.55
N GLN A 10 14.38 4.95 2.98
CA GLN A 10 14.38 3.98 4.07
C GLN A 10 13.25 2.95 3.91
N GLU A 11 13.59 1.67 4.01
CA GLU A 11 12.63 0.57 4.09
C GLU A 11 12.28 0.28 5.56
N TYR A 12 11.00 0.09 5.84
CA TYR A 12 10.54 -0.28 7.18
C TYR A 12 9.86 -1.64 7.12
N GLU A 13 10.34 -2.59 7.92
CA GLU A 13 9.69 -3.89 8.14
C GLU A 13 8.41 -3.71 8.99
N ILE A 14 7.38 -3.10 8.42
CA ILE A 14 6.06 -2.97 9.02
C ILE A 14 5.06 -3.67 8.10
N SER A 15 4.22 -4.53 8.66
CA SER A 15 3.09 -5.13 7.94
C SER A 15 1.80 -4.42 8.36
N LEU A 16 1.30 -3.52 7.51
CA LEU A 16 0.11 -2.73 7.83
C LEU A 16 -1.17 -3.56 7.66
N LEU A 17 -1.24 -4.41 6.64
CA LEU A 17 -2.42 -5.23 6.36
C LEU A 17 -2.69 -6.27 7.46
N GLN A 18 -1.70 -6.65 8.28
CA GLN A 18 -1.93 -7.47 9.47
C GLN A 18 -2.94 -6.84 10.43
N PHE A 19 -2.93 -5.51 10.59
CA PHE A 19 -3.88 -4.82 11.45
C PHE A 19 -5.29 -4.78 10.88
N ALA A 20 -5.45 -4.99 9.57
CA ALA A 20 -6.75 -5.11 8.90
C ALA A 20 -7.10 -6.56 8.55
N LYS A 21 -6.46 -7.55 9.18
CA LYS A 21 -6.65 -8.97 8.85
C LYS A 21 -8.11 -9.41 8.98
N GLU A 22 -8.81 -8.96 10.01
CA GLU A 22 -10.22 -9.29 10.19
C GLU A 22 -11.10 -8.64 9.14
N GLU A 23 -10.86 -7.36 8.83
CA GLU A 23 -11.57 -6.57 7.84
C GLU A 23 -11.41 -7.18 6.44
N LEU A 24 -10.18 -7.60 6.11
CA LEU A 24 -9.84 -8.30 4.86
C LEU A 24 -10.53 -9.67 4.80
N SER A 25 -10.46 -10.45 5.87
CA SER A 25 -11.12 -11.76 5.96
C SER A 25 -12.63 -11.67 5.79
N LYS A 26 -13.29 -10.67 6.41
CA LYS A 26 -14.74 -10.41 6.27
C LYS A 26 -15.18 -10.15 4.83
N ILE A 27 -14.30 -9.61 3.98
CA ILE A 27 -14.57 -9.40 2.54
C ILE A 27 -14.02 -10.51 1.64
N GLY A 28 -13.41 -11.53 2.26
CA GLY A 28 -12.88 -12.74 1.63
C GLY A 28 -11.47 -12.57 1.05
N TYR A 29 -10.70 -11.58 1.49
CA TYR A 29 -9.34 -11.32 1.01
C TYR A 29 -8.31 -11.95 1.95
N SER A 30 -7.32 -12.63 1.39
CA SER A 30 -6.10 -13.08 2.06
C SER A 30 -4.90 -12.25 1.56
N VAL A 31 -3.94 -12.00 2.45
CA VAL A 31 -2.68 -11.33 2.10
C VAL A 31 -1.63 -12.40 1.85
N LEU A 32 -1.06 -12.43 0.65
CA LEU A 32 -0.01 -13.39 0.28
C LEU A 32 1.39 -12.80 0.47
N SER A 33 1.55 -11.51 0.16
CA SER A 33 2.81 -10.78 0.30
C SER A 33 2.51 -9.29 0.47
N GLU A 34 3.32 -8.58 1.25
CA GLU A 34 3.19 -7.15 1.51
C GLU A 34 4.58 -6.52 1.60
N LYS A 35 4.70 -5.30 1.10
CA LYS A 35 5.84 -4.40 1.26
C LYS A 35 5.33 -3.00 1.58
N VAL A 36 5.81 -2.43 2.68
CA VAL A 36 5.51 -1.06 3.10
C VAL A 36 6.80 -0.25 3.08
N GLU A 37 6.76 0.92 2.46
CA GLU A 37 7.91 1.83 2.41
C GLU A 37 7.45 3.22 2.83
N VAL A 38 8.34 3.96 3.50
CA VAL A 38 8.07 5.33 3.95
C VAL A 38 9.25 6.19 3.52
N CYS A 39 8.98 7.21 2.71
CA CYS A 39 10.00 8.16 2.27
C CYS A 39 10.09 9.30 3.29
N SER A 40 11.13 9.27 4.14
CA SER A 40 11.35 10.17 5.28
C SER A 40 11.51 11.64 4.89
N GLY A 41 12.04 11.97 3.71
CA GLY A 41 12.15 13.36 3.25
C GLY A 41 10.85 14.05 2.84
N ALA A 42 9.87 13.30 2.33
CA ALA A 42 8.59 13.85 1.83
C ALA A 42 7.41 13.55 2.78
N GLY A 43 7.58 12.56 3.63
CA GLY A 43 6.53 12.04 4.50
C GLY A 43 5.44 11.31 3.74
N ALA A 44 5.80 10.59 2.67
CA ALA A 44 4.93 9.76 1.86
C ALA A 44 5.08 8.28 2.22
N MET A 45 4.01 7.50 2.09
CA MET A 45 4.00 6.06 2.34
C MET A 45 3.49 5.31 1.12
N THR A 46 4.15 4.22 0.77
CA THR A 46 3.69 3.24 -0.21
C THR A 46 3.41 1.91 0.46
N LEU A 47 2.32 1.25 0.07
CA LEU A 47 2.00 -0.12 0.44
C LEU A 47 1.72 -0.88 -0.84
N THR A 48 2.54 -1.88 -1.11
CA THR A 48 2.38 -2.81 -2.22
C THR A 48 2.06 -4.18 -1.64
N ALA A 49 1.05 -4.86 -2.16
CA ALA A 49 0.69 -6.20 -1.68
C ALA A 49 0.19 -7.09 -2.81
N ILE A 50 0.34 -8.40 -2.64
CA ILE A 50 -0.40 -9.39 -3.41
C ILE A 50 -1.51 -9.92 -2.52
N LEU A 51 -2.74 -9.77 -2.99
CA LEU A 51 -3.94 -10.28 -2.34
C LEU A 51 -4.55 -11.41 -3.15
N GLU A 52 -5.27 -12.27 -2.46
CA GLU A 52 -6.04 -13.35 -3.05
C GLU A 52 -7.49 -13.31 -2.58
N LYS A 53 -8.40 -13.65 -3.48
CA LYS A 53 -9.81 -13.86 -3.20
C LYS A 53 -10.34 -15.02 -4.03
N LYS A 54 -10.62 -16.16 -3.39
CA LYS A 54 -10.97 -17.40 -4.11
C LYS A 54 -9.88 -17.69 -5.16
N ASP A 55 -10.25 -17.86 -6.42
CA ASP A 55 -9.32 -18.17 -7.51
C ASP A 55 -8.70 -16.92 -8.18
N LEU A 56 -8.86 -15.73 -7.58
CA LEU A 56 -8.34 -14.48 -8.12
C LEU A 56 -7.18 -13.96 -7.26
N ARG A 57 -5.99 -13.88 -7.86
CA ARG A 57 -4.83 -13.16 -7.31
C ARG A 57 -4.67 -11.81 -8.00
N PHE A 58 -4.36 -10.77 -7.23
CA PHE A 58 -4.21 -9.41 -7.74
C PHE A 58 -3.24 -8.59 -6.90
N GLY A 59 -2.64 -7.59 -7.53
CA GLY A 59 -1.82 -6.59 -6.87
C GLY A 59 -2.66 -5.51 -6.21
N LEU A 60 -2.21 -5.01 -5.07
CA LEU A 60 -2.69 -3.81 -4.42
C LEU A 60 -1.54 -2.83 -4.38
N TYR A 61 -1.78 -1.61 -4.84
CA TYR A 61 -0.87 -0.49 -4.67
C TYR A 61 -1.59 0.65 -3.98
N ILE A 62 -1.05 1.11 -2.86
CA ILE A 62 -1.48 2.30 -2.15
C ILE A 62 -0.31 3.26 -2.10
N HIS A 63 -0.54 4.50 -2.51
CA HIS A 63 0.39 5.60 -2.34
C HIS A 63 -0.31 6.73 -1.60
N ASP A 64 0.14 6.97 -0.37
CA ASP A 64 -0.28 8.09 0.43
C ASP A 64 0.79 9.18 0.37
N GLY A 65 0.64 10.06 -0.63
CA GLY A 65 1.62 11.07 -1.00
C GLY A 65 1.87 12.11 0.09
N PRO A 66 2.93 12.92 -0.05
CA PRO A 66 3.43 13.80 1.01
C PRO A 66 2.43 14.89 1.43
N LYS A 67 2.54 15.37 2.68
CA LYS A 67 1.73 16.48 3.16
C LYS A 67 2.20 17.79 2.52
N GLN A 68 1.38 18.40 1.67
CA GLN A 68 1.70 19.70 1.08
C GLN A 68 1.07 20.83 1.91
N ARG A 69 1.92 21.75 2.41
CA ARG A 69 1.55 22.97 3.17
C ARG A 69 0.62 22.74 4.39
N LYS A 70 -0.67 22.45 4.18
CA LYS A 70 -1.72 22.35 5.22
C LYS A 70 -2.55 21.06 5.18
N SER A 71 -2.54 20.28 4.09
CA SER A 71 -3.33 19.06 3.98
C SER A 71 -2.62 18.01 3.13
N ARG A 72 -2.91 16.74 3.41
CA ARG A 72 -2.51 15.61 2.57
C ARG A 72 -3.58 15.44 1.47
N GLY A 73 -3.14 15.16 0.25
CA GLY A 73 -4.06 14.78 -0.83
C GLY A 73 -4.73 13.44 -0.53
N PRO A 74 -5.79 13.06 -1.25
CA PRO A 74 -6.33 11.71 -1.15
C PRO A 74 -5.26 10.68 -1.57
N PRO A 75 -5.21 9.50 -0.94
CA PRO A 75 -4.31 8.45 -1.34
C PRO A 75 -4.69 7.92 -2.73
N ILE A 76 -3.70 7.47 -3.48
CA ILE A 76 -3.89 6.66 -4.68
C ILE A 76 -4.04 5.21 -4.21
N ILE A 77 -5.13 4.54 -4.60
CA ILE A 77 -5.38 3.14 -4.25
C ILE A 77 -5.78 2.41 -5.52
N TRP A 78 -4.90 1.56 -6.03
CA TRP A 78 -5.10 0.80 -7.26
C TRP A 78 -5.10 -0.69 -7.00
N MET A 79 -6.03 -1.37 -7.66
CA MET A 79 -6.06 -2.81 -7.74
C MET A 79 -5.56 -3.22 -9.12
N LEU A 80 -4.49 -3.99 -9.15
CA LEU A 80 -3.66 -4.25 -10.31
C LEU A 80 -3.76 -5.71 -10.72
N GLY A 81 -3.78 -5.98 -12.02
CA GLY A 81 -3.46 -7.31 -12.55
C GLY A 81 -2.03 -7.70 -12.19
N LEU A 82 -1.74 -9.01 -12.17
CA LEU A 82 -0.38 -9.51 -11.98
C LEU A 82 0.12 -10.10 -13.29
N LEU A 83 1.35 -9.77 -13.67
CA LEU A 83 2.00 -10.40 -14.82
C LEU A 83 2.47 -11.81 -14.47
N PRO A 84 2.60 -12.71 -15.47
CA PRO A 84 3.18 -14.03 -15.26
C PRO A 84 4.55 -13.94 -14.57
N GLY A 85 4.73 -14.72 -13.51
CA GLY A 85 5.98 -14.75 -12.73
C GLY A 85 6.03 -13.77 -11.55
N MET A 86 5.09 -12.82 -11.43
CA MET A 86 4.98 -11.98 -10.24
C MET A 86 4.41 -12.79 -9.06
N ASN A 87 5.25 -13.08 -8.08
CA ASN A 87 4.87 -13.93 -6.94
C ASN A 87 4.94 -13.20 -5.60
N SER A 88 5.60 -12.06 -5.53
CA SER A 88 5.80 -11.26 -4.32
C SER A 88 5.42 -9.78 -4.50
N ALA A 89 5.21 -9.09 -3.38
CA ALA A 89 5.04 -7.64 -3.36
C ALA A 89 6.29 -6.91 -3.88
N ASP A 90 7.48 -7.48 -3.70
CA ASP A 90 8.73 -6.96 -4.27
C ASP A 90 8.72 -7.00 -5.80
N ASP A 91 8.25 -8.10 -6.42
CA ASP A 91 8.15 -8.20 -7.88
C ASP A 91 7.24 -7.10 -8.44
N LEU A 92 6.09 -6.90 -7.80
CA LEU A 92 5.14 -5.86 -8.16
C LEU A 92 5.74 -4.46 -7.96
N ARG A 93 6.41 -4.23 -6.83
CA ARG A 93 7.01 -2.94 -6.51
C ARG A 93 8.14 -2.59 -7.49
N ASN A 94 9.03 -3.54 -7.78
CA ASN A 94 10.12 -3.39 -8.74
C ASN A 94 9.58 -3.07 -10.14
N PHE A 95 8.49 -3.71 -10.54
CA PHE A 95 7.85 -3.39 -11.82
C PHE A 95 7.31 -1.95 -11.85
N ILE A 96 6.60 -1.52 -10.80
CA ILE A 96 6.07 -0.15 -10.69
C ILE A 96 7.22 0.88 -10.79
N LEU A 97 8.34 0.61 -10.14
CA LEU A 97 9.54 1.46 -10.20
C LEU A 97 10.21 1.47 -11.58
N THR A 98 10.22 0.33 -12.26
CA THR A 98 10.88 0.19 -13.57
C THR A 98 10.04 0.81 -14.69
N TYR A 99 8.72 0.76 -14.57
CA TYR A 99 7.77 1.23 -15.61
C TYR A 99 6.76 2.25 -15.07
N PRO A 100 7.19 3.35 -14.44
CA PRO A 100 6.31 4.26 -13.69
C PRO A 100 5.26 4.97 -14.56
N HIS A 101 5.55 5.18 -15.85
CA HIS A 101 4.62 5.82 -16.79
C HIS A 101 3.59 4.85 -17.37
N ASP A 102 3.89 3.55 -17.37
CA ASP A 102 3.10 2.55 -18.08
C ASP A 102 2.41 1.55 -17.13
N PHE A 103 2.78 1.51 -15.85
CA PHE A 103 2.30 0.44 -14.95
C PHE A 103 0.77 0.43 -14.78
N GLY A 104 0.12 1.60 -14.76
CA GLY A 104 -1.35 1.69 -14.68
C GLY A 104 -2.07 1.13 -15.91
N THR A 105 -1.39 1.08 -17.06
CA THR A 105 -1.88 0.49 -18.31
C THR A 105 -1.51 -0.98 -18.40
N LEU A 106 -0.26 -1.33 -18.09
CA LEU A 106 0.25 -2.71 -18.18
C LEU A 106 -0.35 -3.64 -17.12
N LEU A 107 -0.66 -3.12 -15.94
CA LEU A 107 -1.31 -3.85 -14.85
C LEU A 107 -2.80 -3.49 -14.71
N ALA A 108 -3.41 -2.88 -15.74
CA ALA A 108 -4.81 -2.52 -15.70
C ALA A 108 -5.69 -3.76 -15.41
N PRO A 109 -6.73 -3.64 -14.57
CA PRO A 109 -7.57 -4.79 -14.24
C PRO A 109 -8.33 -5.28 -15.47
N GLU A 110 -8.33 -6.59 -15.70
CA GLU A 110 -9.02 -7.26 -16.84
C GLU A 110 -10.53 -6.99 -16.91
N ASN A 111 -11.14 -6.49 -15.82
CA ASN A 111 -12.58 -6.21 -15.76
C ASN A 111 -12.88 -4.87 -15.08
N THR A 112 -12.97 -3.82 -15.89
CA THR A 112 -13.17 -2.43 -15.47
C THR A 112 -14.50 -2.18 -14.74
N MET A 113 -15.57 -2.95 -15.03
CA MET A 113 -16.87 -2.78 -14.34
C MET A 113 -16.86 -3.22 -12.87
N LEU A 114 -15.95 -4.12 -12.48
CA LEU A 114 -15.80 -4.56 -11.10
C LEU A 114 -14.77 -3.74 -10.32
N LYS A 115 -14.03 -2.85 -11.00
CA LYS A 115 -12.96 -2.03 -10.44
C LYS A 115 -13.49 -1.09 -9.37
N ASP A 116 -14.51 -0.29 -9.68
CA ASP A 116 -15.01 0.76 -8.77
C ASP A 116 -15.54 0.22 -7.44
N ARG A 117 -16.27 -0.91 -7.48
CA ARG A 117 -16.79 -1.56 -6.26
C ARG A 117 -15.67 -2.16 -5.41
N LYS A 118 -14.63 -2.70 -6.04
CA LYS A 118 -13.47 -3.30 -5.34
C LYS A 118 -12.59 -2.21 -4.74
N GLU A 119 -12.33 -1.13 -5.49
CA GLU A 119 -11.62 0.05 -5.00
C GLU A 119 -12.36 0.73 -3.84
N ALA A 120 -13.69 0.80 -3.87
CA ALA A 120 -14.46 1.33 -2.73
C ALA A 120 -14.29 0.51 -1.45
N LYS A 121 -14.17 -0.83 -1.54
CA LYS A 121 -13.89 -1.69 -0.38
C LYS A 121 -12.47 -1.50 0.14
N LEU A 122 -11.50 -1.42 -0.77
CA LEU A 122 -10.10 -1.17 -0.42
C LEU A 122 -9.90 0.23 0.17
N LYS A 123 -10.62 1.24 -0.31
CA LYS A 123 -10.70 2.58 0.31
C LYS A 123 -11.17 2.51 1.75
N LYS A 124 -12.18 1.69 2.07
CA LYS A 124 -12.62 1.49 3.46
C LYS A 124 -11.54 0.84 4.33
N ILE A 125 -10.82 -0.15 3.80
CA ILE A 125 -9.69 -0.79 4.50
C ILE A 125 -8.58 0.25 4.75
N TYR A 126 -8.24 1.04 3.74
CA TYR A 126 -7.28 2.12 3.90
C TYR A 126 -7.72 3.11 4.98
N THR A 127 -8.97 3.59 4.96
CA THR A 127 -9.47 4.52 5.98
C THR A 127 -9.37 3.93 7.39
N PHE A 128 -9.67 2.62 7.53
CA PHE A 128 -9.49 1.91 8.79
C PHE A 128 -8.02 1.88 9.23
N LEU A 129 -7.10 1.46 8.35
CA LEU A 129 -5.66 1.45 8.62
C LEU A 129 -5.14 2.86 8.95
N TYR A 130 -5.66 3.86 8.27
CA TYR A 130 -5.27 5.24 8.49
C TYR A 130 -5.62 5.70 9.89
N ASN A 131 -6.86 5.50 10.31
CA ASN A 131 -7.32 5.93 11.63
C ASN A 131 -6.70 5.13 12.78
N THR A 132 -6.26 3.89 12.54
CA THR A 132 -5.76 2.99 13.58
C THR A 132 -4.24 2.93 13.70
N LYS A 133 -3.50 3.19 12.59
CA LYS A 133 -2.05 3.00 12.52
C LYS A 133 -1.31 4.07 11.73
N ILE A 134 -1.78 4.42 10.52
CA ILE A 134 -1.02 5.32 9.63
C ILE A 134 -1.05 6.76 10.15
N LYS A 135 -2.13 7.19 10.81
CA LYS A 135 -2.17 8.51 11.43
C LYS A 135 -1.11 8.64 12.54
N ASP A 136 -0.97 7.63 13.39
CA ASP A 136 0.09 7.59 14.42
C ASP A 136 1.49 7.65 13.77
N LEU A 137 1.66 6.98 12.63
CA LEU A 137 2.89 7.05 11.82
C LEU A 137 3.25 8.48 11.38
N TYR A 138 2.25 9.33 11.16
CA TYR A 138 2.47 10.72 10.75
C TYR A 138 2.52 11.72 11.91
N ASP A 139 1.80 11.46 13.00
CA ASP A 139 1.68 12.37 14.14
C ASP A 139 2.93 12.33 15.04
N THR A 140 3.63 11.18 15.06
CA THR A 140 5.03 11.11 15.50
C THR A 140 5.90 11.26 14.25
N ASP A 141 7.04 11.95 14.31
CA ASP A 141 7.95 12.07 13.16
C ASP A 141 8.13 10.68 12.52
N LEU A 142 7.88 10.54 11.22
CA LEU A 142 7.77 9.24 10.53
C LEU A 142 8.95 8.31 10.80
N SER A 143 10.14 8.90 10.98
CA SER A 143 11.35 8.19 11.41
C SER A 143 11.19 7.54 12.79
N SER A 144 10.73 8.32 13.79
CA SER A 144 10.41 7.84 15.14
C SER A 144 9.17 6.97 15.22
N ALA A 145 8.20 7.17 14.34
CA ALA A 145 6.91 6.52 14.40
C ALA A 145 6.97 5.06 13.96
N ALA A 146 7.81 4.78 12.97
CA ALA A 146 8.10 3.42 12.56
C ALA A 146 8.84 2.64 13.66
N ASP A 147 9.73 3.29 14.41
CA ASP A 147 10.37 2.70 15.58
C ASP A 147 9.38 2.48 16.73
N VAL A 148 8.46 3.41 16.98
CA VAL A 148 7.35 3.26 17.95
C VAL A 148 6.42 2.11 17.54
N LEU A 149 6.10 1.96 16.24
CA LEU A 149 5.32 0.82 15.75
C LEU A 149 6.10 -0.49 15.92
N ARG A 150 7.39 -0.54 15.61
CA ARG A 150 8.24 -1.71 15.84
C ARG A 150 8.28 -2.10 17.32
N GLU A 151 8.40 -1.14 18.24
CA GLU A 151 8.38 -1.40 19.68
C GLU A 151 7.02 -1.94 20.15
N ARG A 152 5.92 -1.37 19.66
CA ARG A 152 4.56 -1.87 19.97
C ARG A 152 4.31 -3.25 19.36
N LEU A 153 4.82 -3.51 18.16
CA LEU A 153 4.75 -4.81 17.49
C LEU A 153 5.55 -5.89 18.21
N ARG A 154 6.69 -5.55 18.83
CA ARG A 154 7.46 -6.49 19.67
C ARG A 154 6.78 -6.87 20.99
N LYS A 155 5.81 -6.08 21.46
CA LYS A 155 5.12 -6.28 22.74
C LYS A 155 3.81 -7.06 22.64
N ASN A 156 3.34 -7.34 21.42
CA ASN A 156 2.15 -8.16 21.15
C ASN A 156 2.56 -9.50 20.53
#